data_AF-A0A942DKS1-F1
#
_entry.id   AF-A0A942DKS1-F1
#
_cell.length_a   1.000
_cell.length_b   1.000
_cell.length_c   1.000
_cell.angle_alpha   90.00
_cell.angle_beta   90.00
_cell.angle_gamma   90.00
#
_symmetry.space_group_name_H-M   'P 1'
#
loop_
_entity.id
_entity.type
_entity.pdbx_description
1 polymer ?
#
loop_
_entity_poly.entity_id
_entity_poly.type
_entity_poly.pdbx_seq_one_letter_code
_entity_poly.pdbx_strand_id
1 'polypeptide(L)'
;MGESEVKSIALFFFFAFLDDRRALEASTQAISLCSDKKKKNPQFNSNVLIVMSTFSVWTKHHLKLNRGNPNISTDAGWMMPTDLDLGPWREFQKLATQDELLAVIWSKILEIPEKDIAQGLGISEGTVRYRLGRALRKLGSMAQGVSTKKLNAVK
;
A
#
# COMPACT_ATOMS: atom_id res chain seq x y z
N MET A 1 -2.46 9.49 18.93
CA MET A 1 -2.87 8.99 17.59
C MET A 1 -3.99 8.02 17.82
N GLY A 2 -5.05 8.04 17.01
CA GLY A 2 -6.19 7.14 17.17
C GLY A 2 -5.88 5.73 16.67
N GLU A 3 -6.60 4.73 17.19
CA GLU A 3 -6.46 3.34 16.77
C GLU A 3 -6.69 3.16 15.25
N SER A 4 -7.67 3.87 14.69
CA SER A 4 -7.93 3.87 13.25
C SER A 4 -6.74 4.35 12.42
N GLU A 5 -6.01 5.38 12.89
CA GLU A 5 -4.84 5.91 12.18
C GLU A 5 -3.69 4.89 12.20
N VAL A 6 -3.50 4.22 13.34
CA VAL A 6 -2.50 3.14 13.50
C VAL A 6 -2.82 1.98 12.57
N LYS A 7 -4.08 1.54 12.55
CA LYS A 7 -4.57 0.46 11.68
C LYS A 7 -4.33 0.78 10.20
N SER A 8 -4.66 2.00 9.76
CA SER A 8 -4.46 2.41 8.36
C SER A 8 -2.98 2.40 7.97
N ILE A 9 -2.09 2.86 8.86
CA ILE A 9 -0.64 2.82 8.61
C ILE A 9 -0.13 1.38 8.55
N ALA A 10 -0.57 0.51 9.46
CA ALA A 10 -0.19 -0.90 9.47
C ALA A 10 -0.65 -1.62 8.19
N LEU A 11 -1.92 -1.43 7.80
CA LEU A 11 -2.47 -1.98 6.56
C LEU A 11 -1.71 -1.48 5.33
N PHE A 12 -1.35 -0.19 5.30
CA PHE A 12 -0.56 0.36 4.21
C PHE A 12 0.74 -0.44 4.00
N PHE A 13 1.53 -0.63 5.05
CA PHE A 13 2.83 -1.30 4.91
C PHE A 13 2.71 -2.81 4.75
N PHE A 14 1.68 -3.44 5.31
CA PHE A 14 1.36 -4.83 5.03
C PHE A 14 1.20 -5.05 3.51
N PHE A 15 0.32 -4.26 2.87
CA PHE A 15 0.08 -4.39 1.44
C PHE A 15 1.19 -3.80 0.55
N ALA A 16 2.04 -2.94 1.08
CA ALA A 16 3.18 -2.40 0.33
C ALA A 16 4.39 -3.36 0.30
N PHE A 17 4.60 -4.17 1.35
CA PHE A 17 5.80 -5.01 1.47
C PHE A 17 5.53 -6.52 1.47
N LEU A 18 4.36 -6.97 1.94
CA LEU A 18 4.05 -8.40 2.15
C LEU A 18 5.14 -9.15 2.95
N ASP A 19 5.82 -8.44 3.84
CA ASP A 19 6.90 -8.91 4.70
C ASP A 19 6.62 -8.39 6.10
N ASP A 20 6.45 -9.28 7.07
CA ASP A 20 6.00 -8.95 8.43
C ASP A 20 6.94 -7.99 9.12
N ARG A 21 8.22 -8.37 9.21
CA ARG A 21 9.23 -7.59 9.90
C ARG A 21 9.37 -6.20 9.28
N ARG A 22 9.42 -6.11 7.94
CA ARG A 22 9.53 -4.82 7.25
C ARG A 22 8.28 -3.97 7.42
N ALA A 23 7.11 -4.59 7.33
CA ALA A 23 5.85 -3.88 7.53
C ALA A 23 5.77 -3.30 8.95
N LEU A 24 6.16 -4.08 9.96
CA LEU A 24 6.16 -3.65 11.37
C LEU A 24 7.16 -2.51 11.62
N GLU A 25 8.40 -2.66 11.15
CA GLU A 25 9.45 -1.63 11.29
C GLU A 25 9.03 -0.30 10.62
N ALA A 26 8.54 -0.37 9.39
CA ALA A 26 8.11 0.81 8.65
C ALA A 26 6.85 1.43 9.26
N SER A 27 5.89 0.62 9.72
CA SER A 27 4.69 1.11 10.40
C SER A 27 5.06 1.88 11.67
N THR A 28 5.96 1.35 12.49
CA THR A 28 6.43 2.02 13.72
C THR A 28 7.06 3.38 13.41
N GLN A 29 7.91 3.45 12.38
CA GLN A 29 8.53 4.70 11.94
C GLN A 29 7.49 5.71 11.42
N ALA A 30 6.51 5.23 10.64
CA ALA A 30 5.47 6.08 10.08
C ALA A 30 4.47 6.59 11.13
N ILE A 31 4.14 5.77 12.15
CA ILE A 31 3.32 6.17 13.29
C ILE A 31 3.98 7.34 14.03
N SER A 32 5.28 7.20 14.34
CA SER A 32 6.06 8.26 14.99
C SER A 32 6.08 9.54 14.14
N LEU A 33 6.40 9.42 12.84
CA LEU A 33 6.42 10.54 11.91
C LEU A 33 5.05 11.22 11.75
N CYS A 34 3.97 10.45 11.71
CA CYS A 34 2.61 10.96 11.60
C CYS A 34 2.22 11.76 12.85
N SER A 35 2.52 11.23 14.04
CA SER A 35 2.32 11.93 15.31
C SER A 35 3.09 13.26 15.35
N ASP A 36 4.34 13.29 14.91
CA ASP A 36 5.15 14.51 14.87
C ASP A 36 4.60 15.53 13.86
N LYS A 37 4.19 15.06 12.68
CA LYS A 37 3.57 15.93 11.66
C LYS A 37 2.24 16.50 12.13
N LYS A 38 1.43 15.72 12.86
CA LYS A 38 0.16 16.17 13.44
C LYS A 38 0.36 17.31 14.44
N LYS A 39 1.40 17.23 15.28
CA LYS A 39 1.78 18.32 16.20
C LYS A 39 2.24 19.58 15.46
N LYS A 40 3.02 19.41 14.38
CA LYS A 40 3.58 20.53 13.60
C LYS A 40 2.56 21.18 12.64
N ASN A 41 1.57 20.42 12.17
CA ASN A 41 0.63 20.87 11.16
C ASN A 41 -0.81 20.48 11.55
N PRO A 42 -1.38 21.11 12.59
CA PRO A 42 -2.72 20.79 13.07
C PRO A 42 -3.82 21.12 12.05
N GLN A 43 -3.54 21.91 11.02
CA GLN A 43 -4.47 22.28 9.95
C GLN A 43 -4.78 21.14 8.96
N PHE A 44 -3.92 20.13 8.87
CA PHE A 44 -4.15 19.01 7.97
C PHE A 44 -5.03 17.95 8.63
N ASN A 45 -5.95 17.41 7.85
CA ASN A 45 -6.73 16.26 8.30
C ASN A 45 -5.85 15.01 8.44
N SER A 46 -6.35 14.02 9.19
CA SER A 46 -5.62 12.79 9.47
C SER A 46 -5.21 12.01 8.21
N ASN A 47 -6.05 12.01 7.17
CA ASN A 47 -5.78 11.30 5.92
C ASN A 47 -4.55 11.86 5.19
N VAL A 48 -4.47 13.18 5.06
CA VAL A 48 -3.33 13.88 4.46
C VAL A 48 -2.05 13.53 5.22
N LEU A 49 -2.10 13.55 6.56
CA LEU A 49 -0.95 13.22 7.41
C LEU A 49 -0.52 11.75 7.26
N ILE A 50 -1.46 10.82 7.13
CA ILE A 50 -1.18 9.40 6.86
C ILE A 50 -0.48 9.26 5.50
N VAL A 51 -1.02 9.86 4.44
CA VAL A 51 -0.41 9.81 3.09
C VAL A 51 1.01 10.35 3.11
N MET A 52 1.23 11.55 3.68
CA MET A 52 2.57 12.13 3.80
C MET A 52 3.55 11.23 4.55
N SER A 53 3.12 10.64 5.67
CA SER A 53 3.99 9.87 6.57
C SER A 53 4.34 8.52 5.96
N THR A 54 3.33 7.82 5.42
CA THR A 54 3.48 6.55 4.73
C THR A 54 4.36 6.70 3.49
N PHE A 55 4.13 7.72 2.65
CA PHE A 55 4.95 7.99 1.47
C PHE A 55 6.41 8.29 1.82
N SER A 56 6.65 9.14 2.83
CA SER A 56 8.01 9.48 3.27
C SER A 56 8.79 8.26 3.78
N VAL A 57 8.16 7.42 4.60
CA VAL A 57 8.80 6.21 5.14
C VAL A 57 8.97 5.16 4.05
N TRP A 58 7.95 4.94 3.22
CA TRP A 58 8.02 4.01 2.09
C TRP A 58 9.17 4.38 1.15
N THR A 59 9.35 5.66 0.81
CA THR A 59 10.44 6.12 -0.07
C THR A 59 11.82 5.77 0.50
N LYS A 60 12.01 5.92 1.82
CA LYS A 60 13.27 5.58 2.51
C LYS A 60 13.56 4.07 2.47
N HIS A 61 12.55 3.24 2.69
CA HIS A 61 12.68 1.77 2.67
C HIS A 61 12.85 1.24 1.26
N HIS A 62 12.12 1.79 0.28
CA HIS A 62 12.24 1.40 -1.11
C HIS A 62 13.63 1.70 -1.68
N LEU A 63 14.21 2.86 -1.38
CA LEU A 63 15.57 3.19 -1.84
C LEU A 63 16.64 2.22 -1.30
N LYS A 64 16.42 1.62 -0.12
CA LYS A 64 17.33 0.61 0.44
C LYS A 64 17.24 -0.74 -0.29
N LEU A 65 16.07 -1.11 -0.82
CA LEU A 65 15.87 -2.36 -1.55
C LEU A 65 16.62 -2.39 -2.89
N ASN A 66 16.59 -1.28 -3.63
CA ASN A 66 17.29 -1.16 -4.91
C ASN A 66 18.83 -1.19 -4.78
N ARG A 67 19.39 -1.12 -3.56
CA ARG A 67 20.83 -1.07 -3.29
C ARG A 67 21.47 -2.42 -2.96
N GLY A 68 20.80 -3.55 -3.23
CA GLY A 68 21.47 -4.84 -3.33
C GLY A 68 21.06 -5.93 -2.33
N ASN A 69 19.77 -6.06 -1.99
CA ASN A 69 19.32 -7.26 -1.28
C ASN A 69 17.92 -7.71 -1.75
N PRO A 70 17.82 -8.52 -2.81
CA PRO A 70 16.56 -8.96 -3.41
C PRO A 70 15.85 -10.04 -2.60
N ASN A 71 16.34 -10.40 -1.40
CA ASN A 71 15.71 -11.38 -0.53
C ASN A 71 14.41 -10.81 0.06
N ILE A 72 13.35 -10.84 -0.75
CA ILE A 72 11.97 -11.04 -0.31
C ILE A 72 11.95 -12.48 0.17
N SER A 73 12.30 -12.71 1.44
CA SER A 73 12.06 -14.02 2.04
C SER A 73 10.54 -14.15 2.13
N THR A 74 9.99 -15.14 1.42
CA THR A 74 8.58 -15.53 1.54
C THR A 74 8.27 -16.23 2.86
N ASP A 75 9.29 -16.46 3.68
CA ASP A 75 9.19 -16.91 5.07
C ASP A 75 8.84 -15.75 6.02
N ALA A 76 8.02 -14.82 5.54
CA ALA A 76 7.43 -13.77 6.34
C ALA A 76 6.38 -14.44 7.23
N GLY A 77 6.57 -14.39 8.56
CA GLY A 77 5.75 -15.05 9.58
C GLY A 77 4.25 -14.73 9.64
N TRP A 78 3.68 -14.19 8.56
CA TRP A 78 2.24 -14.06 8.36
C TRP A 78 1.60 -15.42 8.15
N MET A 79 0.82 -15.86 9.13
CA MET A 79 -0.15 -16.93 8.92
C MET A 79 -1.34 -16.39 8.11
N MET A 80 -1.30 -16.63 6.80
CA MET A 80 -2.41 -16.27 5.91
C MET A 80 -3.56 -17.28 6.06
N PRO A 81 -4.83 -16.83 6.09
CA PRO A 81 -5.97 -17.73 5.98
C PRO A 81 -5.88 -18.61 4.73
N THR A 82 -6.24 -19.89 4.86
CA THR A 82 -6.11 -20.89 3.77
C THR A 82 -6.96 -20.58 2.53
N ASP A 83 -7.97 -19.74 2.68
CA ASP A 83 -8.92 -19.31 1.65
C ASP A 83 -8.53 -17.98 0.97
N LEU A 84 -7.53 -17.27 1.49
CA LEU A 84 -7.11 -15.97 0.96
C LEU A 84 -6.00 -16.11 -0.09
N ASP A 85 -6.38 -15.97 -1.37
CA ASP A 85 -5.43 -15.94 -2.47
C ASP A 85 -4.87 -14.52 -2.71
N LEU A 86 -3.63 -14.29 -2.26
CA LEU A 86 -2.87 -13.07 -2.57
C LEU A 86 -2.07 -13.14 -3.88
N GLY A 87 -2.21 -14.22 -4.67
CA GLY A 87 -1.53 -14.41 -5.94
C GLY A 87 -1.68 -13.21 -6.90
N PRO A 88 -2.92 -12.74 -7.18
CA PRO A 88 -3.13 -11.55 -8.02
C PRO A 88 -2.45 -10.29 -7.48
N TRP A 89 -2.46 -10.09 -6.15
CA TRP A 89 -1.84 -8.93 -5.52
C TRP A 89 -0.32 -8.97 -5.62
N ARG A 90 0.29 -10.14 -5.38
CA ARG A 90 1.74 -10.35 -5.52
C ARG A 90 2.18 -10.11 -6.96
N GLU A 91 1.42 -10.59 -7.94
CA GLU A 91 1.73 -10.37 -9.35
C GLU A 91 1.56 -8.90 -9.75
N PHE A 92 0.52 -8.25 -9.23
CA PHE A 92 0.32 -6.81 -9.40
C PHE A 92 1.49 -6.00 -8.86
N GLN A 93 2.00 -6.30 -7.66
CA GLN A 93 3.16 -5.60 -7.10
C GLN A 93 4.41 -5.67 -7.99
N LYS A 94 4.62 -6.78 -8.72
CA LYS A 94 5.79 -6.92 -9.62
C LYS A 94 5.67 -6.06 -10.88
N LEU A 95 4.45 -5.86 -11.38
CA LEU A 95 4.17 -5.25 -12.69
C LEU A 95 3.66 -3.81 -12.61
N ALA A 96 3.16 -3.40 -11.45
CA ALA A 96 2.72 -2.04 -11.19
C ALA A 96 3.92 -1.12 -11.05
N THR A 97 3.77 0.12 -11.50
CA THR A 97 4.69 1.16 -11.05
C THR A 97 4.44 1.42 -9.56
N GLN A 98 5.44 1.98 -8.88
CA GLN A 98 5.30 2.35 -7.48
C GLN A 98 4.10 3.28 -7.24
N ASP A 99 3.96 4.30 -8.08
CA ASP A 99 2.83 5.24 -8.04
C ASP A 99 1.48 4.55 -8.22
N GLU A 100 1.40 3.53 -9.09
CA GLU A 100 0.21 2.71 -9.30
C GLU A 100 -0.13 1.88 -8.06
N LEU A 101 0.87 1.22 -7.45
CA LEU A 101 0.71 0.44 -6.23
C LEU A 101 0.21 1.30 -5.07
N LEU A 102 0.89 2.41 -4.80
CA LEU A 102 0.56 3.29 -3.68
C LEU A 102 -0.84 3.91 -3.83
N ALA A 103 -1.21 4.32 -5.06
CA ALA A 103 -2.54 4.86 -5.34
C ALA A 103 -3.65 3.85 -5.03
N VAL A 104 -3.45 2.56 -5.34
CA VAL A 104 -4.43 1.52 -5.01
C VAL A 104 -4.52 1.32 -3.50
N ILE A 105 -3.40 1.24 -2.79
CA ILE A 105 -3.41 1.05 -1.34
C ILE A 105 -4.16 2.20 -0.66
N TRP A 106 -3.80 3.45 -0.92
CA TRP A 106 -4.48 4.59 -0.30
C TRP A 106 -5.96 4.67 -0.66
N SER A 107 -6.32 4.50 -1.94
CA SER A 107 -7.69 4.72 -2.40
C SER A 107 -8.63 3.55 -2.13
N LYS A 108 -8.17 2.30 -2.28
CA LYS A 108 -9.05 1.11 -2.25
C LYS A 108 -8.91 0.25 -1.00
N ILE A 109 -7.78 0.34 -0.31
CA ILE A 109 -7.57 -0.42 0.93
C ILE A 109 -7.82 0.48 2.13
N LEU A 110 -7.31 1.71 2.10
CA LEU A 110 -7.48 2.67 3.20
C LEU A 110 -8.67 3.62 2.99
N GLU A 111 -9.32 3.56 1.83
CA GLU A 111 -10.50 4.36 1.47
C GLU A 111 -10.27 5.88 1.62
N ILE A 112 -9.04 6.33 1.40
CA ILE A 112 -8.69 7.75 1.49
C ILE A 112 -9.22 8.48 0.24
N PRO A 113 -9.94 9.62 0.41
CA PRO A 113 -10.42 10.43 -0.70
C PRO A 113 -9.29 10.91 -1.62
N GLU A 114 -9.53 10.95 -2.93
CA GLU A 114 -8.53 11.38 -3.93
C GLU A 114 -7.95 12.77 -3.62
N LYS A 115 -8.77 13.70 -3.13
CA LYS A 115 -8.35 15.04 -2.69
C LYS A 115 -7.28 15.02 -1.59
N ASP A 116 -7.41 14.11 -0.62
CA ASP A 116 -6.50 14.02 0.53
C ASP A 116 -5.19 13.35 0.10
N ILE A 117 -5.27 12.37 -0.81
CA ILE A 117 -4.09 11.74 -1.44
C ILE A 117 -3.33 12.79 -2.26
N ALA A 118 -4.03 13.54 -3.11
CA ALA A 118 -3.47 14.58 -3.95
C ALA A 118 -2.76 15.66 -3.11
N GLN A 119 -3.43 16.13 -2.05
CA GLN A 119 -2.86 17.10 -1.11
C GLN A 119 -1.63 16.54 -0.37
N GLY A 120 -1.69 15.29 0.12
CA GLY A 120 -0.57 14.66 0.83
C GLY A 120 0.67 14.43 -0.05
N LEU A 121 0.49 14.26 -1.36
CA LEU A 121 1.56 14.07 -2.32
C LEU A 121 2.00 15.36 -3.02
N GLY A 122 1.24 16.45 -2.91
CA GLY A 122 1.49 17.70 -3.63
C GLY A 122 1.27 17.56 -5.15
N ILE A 123 0.27 16.78 -5.57
CA ILE A 123 -0.08 16.55 -6.99
C ILE A 123 -1.56 16.88 -7.24
N SER A 124 -2.00 16.83 -8.50
CA SER A 124 -3.41 17.02 -8.84
C SER A 124 -4.26 15.77 -8.57
N GLU A 125 -5.55 15.95 -8.26
CA GLU A 125 -6.51 14.84 -8.16
C GLU A 125 -6.60 14.04 -9.47
N GLY A 126 -6.48 14.71 -10.62
CA GLY A 126 -6.44 14.05 -11.93
C GLY A 126 -5.25 13.08 -12.07
N THR A 127 -4.10 13.43 -11.49
CA THR A 127 -2.92 12.54 -11.46
C THR A 127 -3.20 11.30 -10.61
N VAL A 128 -3.85 11.45 -9.45
CA VAL A 128 -4.25 10.32 -8.59
C VAL A 128 -5.21 9.40 -9.35
N ARG A 129 -6.26 9.98 -9.95
CA ARG A 129 -7.28 9.23 -10.72
C ARG A 129 -6.68 8.48 -11.90
N TYR A 130 -5.75 9.11 -12.62
CA TYR A 130 -5.03 8.47 -13.73
C TYR A 130 -4.21 7.25 -13.25
N ARG A 131 -3.42 7.42 -12.19
CA ARG A 131 -2.61 6.33 -11.59
C ARG A 131 -3.50 5.18 -11.12
N LEU A 132 -4.57 5.51 -10.40
CA LEU A 132 -5.53 4.53 -9.91
C LEU A 132 -6.24 3.79 -11.06
N GLY A 133 -6.72 4.50 -12.07
CA GLY A 133 -7.41 3.90 -13.21
C GLY A 133 -6.52 2.97 -14.05
N ARG A 134 -5.22 3.25 -14.15
CA ARG A 134 -4.25 2.32 -14.76
C ARG A 134 -4.00 1.11 -13.88
N ALA A 135 -3.78 1.33 -12.59
CA ALA A 135 -3.51 0.29 -11.62
C ALA A 135 -4.65 -0.72 -11.52
N LEU A 136 -5.91 -0.26 -11.45
CA LEU A 136 -7.09 -1.11 -11.36
C LEU A 136 -7.32 -1.95 -12.62
N ARG A 137 -7.01 -1.43 -13.82
CA ARG A 137 -7.07 -2.22 -15.06
C ARG A 137 -6.05 -3.35 -15.05
N LYS A 138 -4.82 -3.10 -14.58
CA LYS A 138 -3.79 -4.13 -14.42
C LYS A 138 -4.19 -5.18 -13.39
N LEU A 139 -4.65 -4.75 -12.21
CA LEU A 139 -5.06 -5.68 -11.16
C LEU A 139 -6.27 -6.52 -11.58
N GLY A 140 -7.23 -5.91 -12.28
CA GLY A 140 -8.43 -6.58 -12.80
C GLY A 140 -8.10 -7.70 -13.79
N SER A 141 -7.15 -7.50 -14.72
CA SER A 141 -6.76 -8.55 -15.67
C SER A 141 -6.09 -9.75 -14.97
N MET A 142 -5.37 -9.52 -13.87
CA MET A 142 -4.74 -10.58 -13.08
C MET A 142 -5.77 -11.36 -12.24
N ALA A 143 -6.76 -10.67 -11.67
CA ALA A 143 -7.82 -11.30 -10.88
C ALA A 143 -8.77 -12.16 -11.72
N GLN A 144 -9.06 -11.77 -12.96
CA GLN A 144 -9.93 -12.52 -13.87
C GLN A 144 -9.31 -13.86 -14.33
N GLY A 145 -7.98 -13.94 -14.42
CA GLY A 145 -7.26 -15.18 -14.74
C GLY A 145 -7.35 -16.26 -13.65
N VAL A 146 -7.64 -15.89 -12.41
CA VAL A 146 -7.81 -16.83 -11.29
C VAL A 146 -9.23 -17.42 -11.25
N SER A 147 -10.26 -16.64 -11.61
CA SER A 147 -11.65 -17.10 -11.58
C SER A 147 -11.97 -18.14 -12.65
N THR A 148 -11.29 -18.12 -13.80
CA THR A 148 -11.53 -19.06 -14.91
C THR A 148 -10.91 -20.44 -14.70
N LYS A 149 -9.81 -20.56 -13.93
CA LYS A 149 -9.18 -21.86 -13.65
C LYS A 149 -9.95 -22.70 -12.62
N LYS A 150 -10.63 -22.10 -11.64
CA LYS A 150 -11.42 -22.84 -10.64
C LYS A 150 -12.68 -23.50 -11.21
N LEU A 151 -13.25 -22.99 -12.30
CA LEU A 151 -14.43 -23.57 -12.95
C LEU A 151 -14.13 -24.81 -13.80
N ASN A 152 -12.88 -25.00 -14.24
CA ASN A 152 -12.49 -26.11 -15.11
C ASN A 152 -11.86 -27.30 -14.37
N ALA A 153 -11.69 -27.22 -13.05
CA ALA A 153 -11.12 -28.29 -12.22
C ALA A 153 -12.20 -29.16 -11.52
N VAL A 154 -13.48 -28.92 -11.81
CA VAL A 154 -14.63 -29.70 -11.29
C VAL A 154 -15.41 -30.30 -12.47
N LYS A 155 -14.71 -31.02 -13.35
CA LYS A 155 -15.32 -31.89 -14.36
C LYS A 155 -14.60 -33.23 -14.38
#